data_AF-A0A7C0U0I4-F1
#
_entry.id   AF-A0A7C0U0I4-F1
#
_cell.length_a   1.000
_cell.length_b   1.000
_cell.length_c   1.000
_cell.angle_alpha   90.00
_cell.angle_beta   90.00
_cell.angle_gamma   90.00
#
_symmetry.space_group_name_H-M   'P 1'
#
loop_
_entity.id
_entity.type
_entity.pdbx_description
1 polymer ?
#
loop_
_entity_poly.entity_id
_entity_poly.type
_entity_poly.pdbx_seq_one_letter_code
_entity_poly.pdbx_strand_id
1 'polypeptide(L)'
;MARVLGFLGSGRKDGYTIRVLEEVLRGAGEVEGVETELIHLLDYKFGPCTSCYQCIRLPEHRCILPDDMGHRGEGKLWKKVESANGIVLAAPVHFWTADALTHLFVERLYPFAWS
;
A
#
# COMPACT_ATOMS: atom_id res chain seq x y z
N MET A 1 17.86 -7.04 -4.71
CA MET A 1 17.42 -5.79 -5.34
C MET A 1 16.42 -5.14 -4.39
N ALA A 2 16.50 -3.82 -4.19
CA ALA A 2 15.56 -3.09 -3.35
C ALA A 2 14.27 -2.83 -4.13
N ARG A 3 13.10 -2.99 -3.49
CA ARG A 3 11.81 -2.83 -4.16
C ARG A 3 11.07 -1.58 -3.65
N VAL A 4 10.79 -0.64 -4.54
CA VAL A 4 10.03 0.59 -4.23
C VAL A 4 8.64 0.50 -4.86
N LEU A 5 7.61 0.56 -4.02
CA LEU A 5 6.22 0.49 -4.47
C LEU A 5 5.58 1.88 -4.45
N GLY A 6 4.94 2.27 -5.56
CA GLY A 6 4.12 3.46 -5.63
C GLY A 6 2.64 3.12 -5.57
N PHE A 7 1.91 3.61 -4.57
CA PHE A 7 0.48 3.36 -4.43
C PHE A 7 -0.32 4.60 -4.85
N LEU A 8 -1.22 4.40 -5.80
CA LEU A 8 -2.19 5.40 -6.22
C LEU A 8 -3.52 5.18 -5.50
N GLY A 9 -3.91 6.12 -4.64
CA GLY A 9 -5.25 6.16 -4.03
C GLY A 9 -6.30 6.88 -4.88
N SER A 10 -5.87 7.58 -5.94
CA SER A 10 -6.80 8.24 -6.87
C SER A 10 -7.64 7.23 -7.64
N GLY A 11 -8.94 7.53 -7.77
CA GLY A 11 -9.81 6.77 -8.68
C GLY A 11 -9.56 7.00 -10.17
N ARG A 12 -8.75 8.00 -10.52
CA ARG A 12 -8.43 8.34 -11.91
C ARG A 12 -7.10 7.69 -12.30
N LYS A 13 -7.13 6.82 -13.32
CA LYS A 13 -5.92 6.17 -13.86
C LYS A 13 -5.12 7.05 -14.83
N ASP A 14 -5.58 8.27 -15.12
CA ASP A 14 -4.99 9.18 -16.13
C ASP A 14 -4.87 10.64 -15.63
N GLY A 15 -4.97 10.87 -14.32
CA GLY A 15 -4.93 12.20 -13.70
C GLY A 15 -3.54 12.76 -13.38
N TYR A 16 -3.49 13.90 -12.68
CA TYR A 16 -2.22 14.52 -12.27
C TYR A 16 -1.47 13.73 -11.21
N THR A 17 -2.18 13.16 -10.23
CA THR A 17 -1.56 12.40 -9.13
C THR A 17 -0.77 11.19 -9.63
N ILE A 18 -1.30 10.44 -10.60
CA ILE A 18 -0.59 9.31 -11.20
C ILE A 18 0.63 9.77 -12.00
N ARG A 19 0.52 10.85 -12.79
CA ARG A 19 1.67 11.38 -13.55
C ARG A 19 2.82 11.74 -12.62
N VAL A 20 2.55 12.41 -11.51
CA VAL A 20 3.59 12.74 -10.52
C VAL A 20 4.18 11.47 -9.90
N LEU A 21 3.35 10.46 -9.59
CA LEU A 21 3.83 9.19 -9.06
C LEU A 21 4.73 8.45 -10.06
N GLU A 22 4.36 8.41 -11.34
CA GLU A 22 5.16 7.79 -12.41
C GLU A 22 6.54 8.44 -12.54
N GLU A 23 6.62 9.76 -12.43
CA GLU A 23 7.88 10.50 -12.46
C GLU A 23 8.78 10.15 -11.26
N VAL A 24 8.19 10.03 -10.05
CA VAL A 24 8.91 9.60 -8.85
C VAL A 24 9.44 8.17 -8.99
N LEU A 25 8.60 7.25 -9.46
CA LEU A 25 9.00 5.85 -9.67
C LEU A 25 10.05 5.72 -10.79
N ARG A 26 9.98 6.55 -11.82
CA ARG A 26 11.01 6.60 -12.86
C ARG A 26 12.35 7.01 -12.28
N GLY A 27 12.41 8.12 -11.54
CA GLY A 27 13.64 8.58 -10.90
C GLY A 27 14.21 7.57 -9.90
N ALA A 28 13.35 6.90 -9.12
CA ALA A 28 13.79 5.83 -8.22
C ALA A 28 14.37 4.62 -8.98
N GLY A 29 13.82 4.30 -10.15
CA GLY A 29 14.30 3.19 -11.00
C GLY A 29 15.62 3.47 -11.73
N GLU A 30 16.12 4.71 -11.74
CA GLU A 30 17.45 5.04 -12.28
C GLU A 30 18.59 4.60 -11.34
N VAL A 31 18.27 4.29 -10.07
CA VAL A 31 19.25 3.82 -9.08
C VAL A 31 19.55 2.34 -9.30
N GLU A 32 20.83 1.99 -9.45
CA GLU A 32 21.26 0.61 -9.66
C GLU A 32 20.77 -0.31 -8.53
N GLY A 33 20.17 -1.44 -8.92
CA GLY A 33 19.64 -2.44 -7.98
C GLY A 33 18.30 -2.09 -7.33
N VAL A 34 17.62 -1.02 -7.78
CA VAL A 34 16.26 -0.66 -7.39
C VAL A 34 15.25 -1.08 -8.46
N GLU A 35 14.23 -1.82 -8.06
CA GLU A 35 13.05 -2.12 -8.88
C GLU A 35 11.86 -1.29 -8.40
N THR A 36 11.08 -0.75 -9.34
CA THR A 36 9.88 0.04 -9.02
C THR A 36 8.61 -0.62 -9.56
N GLU A 37 7.50 -0.46 -8.83
CA GLU A 37 6.19 -0.98 -9.23
C GLU A 37 5.09 0.02 -8.90
N LEU A 38 4.23 0.32 -9.88
CA LEU A 38 3.02 1.12 -9.70
C LEU A 38 1.83 0.23 -9.33
N ILE A 39 1.13 0.59 -8.25
CA ILE A 39 0.00 -0.15 -7.71
C ILE A 39 -1.21 0.78 -7.62
N HIS A 40 -2.29 0.43 -8.33
CA HIS A 40 -3.58 1.10 -8.17
C HIS A 40 -4.36 0.44 -7.04
N LEU A 41 -4.62 1.17 -5.95
CA LEU A 41 -5.33 0.60 -4.79
C LEU A 41 -6.75 0.12 -5.14
N LEU A 42 -7.39 0.72 -6.15
CA LEU A 42 -8.71 0.30 -6.66
C LEU A 42 -8.73 -1.09 -7.29
N ASP A 43 -7.58 -1.64 -7.69
CA ASP A 43 -7.51 -2.96 -8.29
C ASP A 43 -7.52 -4.08 -7.21
N TYR A 44 -7.55 -3.70 -5.93
CA TYR A 44 -7.54 -4.61 -4.77
C TYR A 44 -8.81 -4.48 -3.94
N LYS A 45 -9.23 -5.58 -3.31
CA LYS A 45 -10.38 -5.65 -2.44
C LYS A 45 -9.93 -5.74 -0.99
N PHE A 46 -10.10 -4.64 -0.25
CA PHE A 46 -9.85 -4.59 1.18
C PHE A 46 -10.76 -3.55 1.84
N GLY A 47 -11.06 -3.78 3.11
CA GLY A 47 -11.97 -2.96 3.90
C GLY A 47 -11.30 -2.37 5.13
N PRO A 48 -12.02 -1.54 5.91
CA PRO A 48 -11.50 -0.96 7.14
C PRO A 48 -11.09 -2.04 8.14
N CYS A 49 -10.10 -1.70 8.99
CA CYS A 49 -9.72 -2.55 10.09
C CYS A 49 -10.92 -2.78 11.03
N THR A 50 -11.10 -4.01 11.52
CA THR A 50 -12.18 -4.35 12.46
C THR A 50 -11.75 -4.26 13.93
N SER A 51 -10.54 -3.76 14.21
CA SER A 51 -9.97 -3.65 15.56
C SER A 51 -10.03 -4.95 16.36
N CYS A 52 -9.86 -6.11 15.70
CA CYS A 52 -9.88 -7.41 16.36
C CYS A 52 -8.57 -7.73 17.12
N TYR A 53 -7.51 -6.93 16.92
CA TYR A 53 -6.17 -7.07 17.53
C TYR A 53 -5.46 -8.40 17.26
N GLN A 54 -5.93 -9.20 16.31
CA GLN A 54 -5.32 -10.51 16.02
C GLN A 54 -3.89 -10.39 15.50
N CYS A 55 -3.57 -9.37 14.70
CA CYS A 55 -2.20 -9.08 14.27
C CYS A 55 -1.22 -8.73 15.40
N ILE A 56 -1.71 -8.40 16.61
CA ILE A 56 -0.85 -8.19 17.78
C ILE A 56 -0.76 -9.46 18.64
N ARG A 57 -1.85 -10.24 18.69
CA ARG A 57 -1.96 -11.43 19.54
C ARG A 57 -1.32 -12.67 18.92
N LEU A 58 -1.24 -12.72 17.60
CA LEU A 58 -0.67 -13.84 16.86
C LEU A 58 0.84 -13.65 16.69
N PRO A 59 1.67 -14.68 16.93
CA PRO A 59 3.13 -14.60 16.80
C PRO A 59 3.60 -14.17 15.40
N GLU A 60 2.83 -14.48 14.36
CA GLU A 60 3.19 -14.12 12.99
C GLU A 60 2.98 -12.64 12.64
N HIS A 61 2.29 -11.87 13.49
CA HIS A 61 1.91 -10.47 13.26
C HIS A 61 1.08 -10.21 11.98
N ARG A 62 0.45 -11.26 11.41
CA ARG A 62 -0.30 -11.17 10.15
C ARG A 62 -1.76 -10.83 10.36
N CYS A 63 -2.34 -10.04 9.45
CA CYS A 63 -3.76 -9.70 9.51
C CYS A 63 -4.63 -10.89 9.06
N ILE A 64 -5.65 -11.25 9.85
CA ILE A 64 -6.54 -12.38 9.57
C ILE A 64 -7.74 -12.03 8.67
N LEU A 65 -7.98 -10.75 8.36
CA LEU A 65 -9.15 -10.36 7.57
C LEU A 65 -9.10 -11.03 6.20
N PRO A 66 -10.22 -11.56 5.68
CA PRO A 66 -10.24 -12.30 4.41
C PRO A 66 -10.27 -11.33 3.22
N ASP A 67 -9.21 -10.55 3.06
CA ASP A 67 -9.07 -9.51 2.04
C ASP A 67 -7.65 -9.43 1.48
N ASP A 68 -7.43 -8.61 0.44
CA ASP A 68 -6.13 -8.50 -0.23
C ASP A 68 -5.02 -7.93 0.67
N MET A 69 -5.37 -7.32 1.81
CA MET A 69 -4.45 -6.82 2.86
C MET A 69 -4.39 -7.75 4.09
N GLY A 70 -4.91 -8.96 3.98
CA GLY A 70 -4.97 -9.91 5.09
C GLY A 70 -4.67 -11.33 4.64
N HIS A 71 -5.64 -12.23 4.82
CA HIS A 71 -5.51 -13.67 4.60
C HIS A 71 -4.32 -14.29 5.34
N ARG A 72 -4.07 -13.87 6.60
CA ARG A 72 -2.88 -14.28 7.36
C ARG A 72 -1.60 -14.04 6.56
N GLY A 73 -1.53 -12.88 5.91
CA GLY A 73 -0.43 -12.42 5.08
C GLY A 73 -0.32 -13.08 3.71
N GLU A 74 -1.33 -13.85 3.30
CA GLU A 74 -1.41 -14.40 1.95
C GLU A 74 -2.13 -13.47 0.97
N GLY A 75 -2.67 -12.34 1.44
CA GLY A 75 -3.34 -11.33 0.63
C GLY A 75 -2.44 -10.78 -0.48
N LYS A 76 -2.99 -10.56 -1.67
CA LYS A 76 -2.21 -10.13 -2.85
C LYS A 76 -1.48 -8.80 -2.62
N LEU A 77 -2.13 -7.86 -1.94
CA LEU A 77 -1.55 -6.57 -1.60
C LEU A 77 -0.59 -6.69 -0.41
N TRP A 78 -0.92 -7.52 0.59
CA TRP A 78 -0.02 -7.81 1.71
C TRP A 78 1.35 -8.27 1.24
N LYS A 79 1.42 -9.30 0.37
CA LYS A 79 2.70 -9.84 -0.12
C LYS A 79 3.58 -8.80 -0.79
N LYS A 80 2.96 -7.84 -1.50
CA LYS A 80 3.68 -6.72 -2.11
C LYS A 80 4.29 -5.83 -1.03
N VAL A 81 3.47 -5.38 -0.08
CA VAL A 81 3.90 -4.53 1.04
C VAL A 81 5.00 -5.21 1.86
N GLU A 82 4.84 -6.50 2.19
CA GLU A 82 5.82 -7.28 2.97
C GLU A 82 7.19 -7.39 2.28
N SER A 83 7.21 -7.38 0.94
CA SER A 83 8.45 -7.41 0.15
C SER A 83 9.05 -6.04 -0.15
N ALA A 84 8.40 -4.95 0.26
CA ALA A 84 8.80 -3.59 -0.09
C ALA A 84 9.93 -3.07 0.80
N ASN A 85 10.90 -2.37 0.21
CA ASN A 85 11.92 -1.61 0.92
C ASN A 85 11.62 -0.12 0.96
N GLY A 86 10.75 0.36 0.07
CA GLY A 86 10.29 1.75 0.03
C GLY A 86 8.86 1.84 -0.46
N ILE A 87 8.11 2.81 0.07
CA ILE A 87 6.72 3.06 -0.29
C ILE A 87 6.56 4.55 -0.63
N VAL A 88 5.94 4.84 -1.76
CA VAL A 88 5.49 6.18 -2.16
C VAL A 88 3.96 6.17 -2.18
N LEU A 89 3.33 7.05 -1.41
CA LEU A 89 1.87 7.21 -1.39
C LEU A 89 1.49 8.44 -2.22
N ALA A 90 0.69 8.24 -3.26
CA ALA A 90 0.14 9.33 -4.06
C ALA A 90 -1.38 9.41 -3.90
N ALA A 91 -1.83 10.46 -3.22
CA ALA A 91 -3.23 10.72 -2.94
C ALA A 91 -3.67 12.07 -3.52
N PRO A 92 -4.86 12.16 -4.13
CA PRO A 92 -5.49 13.45 -4.34
C PRO A 92 -5.89 14.06 -2.99
N VAL A 93 -5.93 15.40 -2.94
CA VAL A 93 -6.44 16.12 -1.77
C VAL A 93 -7.97 16.16 -1.86
N HIS A 94 -8.65 15.38 -1.03
CA HIS A 94 -10.10 15.40 -0.89
C HIS A 94 -10.46 15.92 0.51
N PHE A 95 -11.26 16.98 0.57
CA PHE A 95 -11.67 17.60 1.85
C PHE A 95 -10.49 17.89 2.80
N TRP A 96 -9.44 18.53 2.26
CA TRP A 96 -8.24 18.95 3.01
C TRP A 96 -7.36 17.82 3.56
N THR A 97 -7.56 16.59 3.10
CA THR A 97 -6.73 15.44 3.50
C THR A 97 -6.56 14.46 2.32
N ALA A 98 -5.83 13.36 2.55
CA ALA A 98 -5.78 12.25 1.63
C ALA A 98 -7.19 11.66 1.43
N ASP A 99 -7.47 11.14 0.25
CA ASP A 99 -8.73 10.47 -0.02
C ASP A 99 -8.93 9.22 0.87
N ALA A 100 -10.19 8.80 1.00
CA ALA A 100 -10.58 7.71 1.89
C ALA A 100 -9.88 6.37 1.56
N LEU A 101 -9.57 6.08 0.30
CA LEU A 101 -8.90 4.84 -0.08
C LEU A 101 -7.44 4.85 0.34
N THR A 102 -6.74 5.99 0.20
CA THR A 102 -5.38 6.14 0.73
C THR A 102 -5.38 6.01 2.25
N HIS A 103 -6.27 6.70 2.96
CA HIS A 103 -6.32 6.63 4.43
C HIS A 103 -6.61 5.20 4.90
N LEU A 104 -7.55 4.52 4.23
CA LEU A 104 -7.84 3.12 4.46
C LEU A 104 -6.58 2.24 4.29
N PHE A 105 -5.83 2.42 3.21
CA PHE A 105 -4.59 1.68 2.99
C PHE A 105 -3.58 1.91 4.12
N VAL A 106 -3.36 3.17 4.52
CA VAL A 106 -2.45 3.53 5.61
C VAL A 106 -2.84 2.85 6.93
N GLU A 107 -4.12 2.87 7.30
CA GLU A 107 -4.58 2.18 8.51
C GLU A 107 -4.34 0.66 8.46
N ARG A 108 -4.44 0.06 7.28
CA ARG A 108 -4.21 -1.38 7.08
C ARG A 108 -2.73 -1.76 7.09
N LEU A 109 -1.81 -0.80 7.12
CA LEU A 109 -0.38 -1.03 7.37
C LEU A 109 -0.04 -1.24 8.85
N TYR A 110 -0.98 -1.02 9.77
CA TYR A 110 -0.75 -1.15 11.21
C TYR A 110 -0.03 -2.45 11.66
N PRO A 111 -0.32 -3.64 11.10
CA PRO A 111 0.41 -4.86 11.46
C PRO A 111 1.93 -4.77 11.26
N PHE A 112 2.39 -4.01 10.26
CA PHE A 112 3.81 -3.83 9.94
C PHE A 112 4.55 -2.89 10.91
N ALA A 113 3.83 -2.17 11.77
CA ALA A 113 4.44 -1.34 12.80
C ALA A 113 4.95 -2.14 14.01
N TRP A 114 4.53 -3.40 14.13
CA TRP A 114 4.83 -4.28 15.27
C TRP A 114 5.54 -5.58 14.87
N SER A 115 5.77 -5.79 13.57
CA SER A 115 6.41 -6.97 12.98
C SER A 115 7.90 -6.78 12.74
#